data_AF-A0A9X3NT12-F1
#
_entry.id   AF-A0A9X3NT12-F1
#
_cell.length_a   1.000
_cell.length_b   1.000
_cell.length_c   1.000
_cell.angle_alpha   90.00
_cell.angle_beta   90.00
_cell.angle_gamma   90.00
#
_symmetry.space_group_name_H-M   'P 1'
#
loop_
_entity.id
_entity.type
_entity.pdbx_description
1 polymer ?
#
loop_
_entity_poly.entity_id
_entity_poly.type
_entity_poly.pdbx_seq_one_letter_code
_entity_poly.pdbx_strand_id
1 'polypeptide(L)'
;MTPRKTGFARPRLRALTRAAGAAVALALVLPPAPAGASPSAEPSASPSPSPSASPSQPAALPPITPFMLGASGDDACVAAASTTVEETPWTHVSLGLDAVHRLTKGAGTTVAVLAGGVAADGPLADAVRGGAGADCRGYGTFLAGVVAARPEQGSGFVGVAPEARIVGVATGDPRSGVATPAEIASSLNDAVADGADVVLVGAAAWENSGRLDDAVAAAVEADVLVVAPASVTPESQPLAAYPAQDPAVLSVGSYDPEGAPAAASPPAVLEGDEAARTDVMAPGTQVMGVGPGGGHFVSGGDGVAAAFAAGTAALVRARHPDLSAEQVRERVIASAYGAMPGAEPEVVGRGPVDPMAALTGSPEGAEAAAPAGGGRFTPDPPSRGTWNVPVTVAVAGGSALLILVCVLGAVVLRRGRARGWRPATGQPATPGTEGERG
;
A
#
# COMPACT_ATOMS: atom_id res chain seq x y z
N MET A 1 35.29 50.52 33.60
CA MET A 1 36.20 51.48 32.94
C MET A 1 36.79 50.78 31.72
N THR A 2 36.27 51.02 30.51
CA THR A 2 36.60 52.10 29.56
C THR A 2 37.96 51.91 28.83
N PRO A 3 37.99 51.90 27.48
CA PRO A 3 39.15 51.45 26.70
C PRO A 3 40.08 52.58 26.25
N ARG A 4 41.32 52.24 25.85
CA ARG A 4 42.28 53.19 25.28
C ARG A 4 42.18 53.25 23.75
N LYS A 5 41.94 54.44 23.22
CA LYS A 5 41.85 54.75 21.77
C LYS A 5 43.19 55.22 21.23
N THR A 6 43.41 55.01 19.92
CA THR A 6 44.26 55.89 19.09
C THR A 6 43.55 56.16 17.75
N GLY A 7 43.17 57.43 17.50
CA GLY A 7 42.92 57.94 16.14
C GLY A 7 44.26 58.13 15.41
N PHE A 8 44.35 58.47 14.12
CA PHE A 8 43.70 59.54 13.34
C PHE A 8 43.95 59.24 11.83
N ALA A 9 43.39 59.86 10.79
CA ALA A 9 42.46 61.00 10.62
C ALA A 9 41.55 60.78 9.38
N ARG A 10 40.62 61.71 9.11
CA ARG A 10 39.83 61.81 7.86
C ARG A 10 40.27 63.00 7.00
N PRO A 11 40.02 62.96 5.68
CA PRO A 11 39.62 64.15 4.92
C PRO A 11 38.17 64.07 4.37
N ARG A 12 37.76 65.15 3.68
CA ARG A 12 36.42 65.42 3.09
C ARG A 12 36.58 65.61 1.56
N LEU A 13 35.61 65.37 0.66
CA LEU A 13 34.21 64.87 0.70
C LEU A 13 34.03 64.03 -0.62
N ARG A 14 32.91 63.83 -1.36
CA ARG A 14 31.52 64.33 -1.31
C ARG A 14 30.48 63.23 -1.62
N ALA A 15 29.92 63.17 -2.84
CA ALA A 15 28.94 62.17 -3.30
C ALA A 15 28.91 62.10 -4.84
N LEU A 16 28.49 60.97 -5.43
CA LEU A 16 27.50 60.89 -6.52
C LEU A 16 27.11 59.43 -6.88
N THR A 17 26.12 59.26 -7.77
CA THR A 17 25.27 58.07 -7.94
C THR A 17 25.55 57.24 -9.21
N ARG A 18 24.93 56.04 -9.30
CA ARG A 18 24.74 55.19 -10.51
C ARG A 18 25.99 54.44 -11.02
N ALA A 19 25.89 53.35 -11.79
CA ALA A 19 24.84 52.31 -11.95
C ALA A 19 25.45 51.08 -12.66
N ALA A 20 24.75 49.94 -12.65
CA ALA A 20 25.25 48.70 -13.27
C ALA A 20 25.10 48.66 -14.80
N GLY A 21 25.94 47.83 -15.45
CA GLY A 21 25.83 47.48 -16.86
C GLY A 21 26.72 46.28 -17.18
N ALA A 22 26.11 45.11 -17.39
CA ALA A 22 26.79 43.88 -17.84
C ALA A 22 26.16 43.43 -19.17
N ALA A 23 26.97 42.85 -20.05
CA ALA A 23 26.54 42.41 -21.37
C ALA A 23 27.15 41.05 -21.72
N VAL A 24 26.30 40.08 -22.05
CA VAL A 24 26.63 38.84 -22.75
C VAL A 24 25.49 38.56 -23.73
N ALA A 25 25.82 38.08 -24.93
CA ALA A 25 24.85 37.69 -25.95
C ALA A 25 25.00 36.20 -26.26
N LEU A 26 23.90 35.55 -26.68
CA LEU A 26 23.95 34.25 -27.34
C LEU A 26 22.81 34.15 -28.39
N ALA A 27 23.03 33.34 -29.43
CA ALA A 27 22.21 33.32 -30.63
C ALA A 27 20.99 32.38 -30.54
N LEU A 28 19.96 32.66 -31.34
CA LEU A 28 18.83 31.75 -31.56
C LEU A 28 19.11 30.78 -32.73
N VAL A 29 18.58 29.57 -32.61
CA VAL A 29 18.25 28.68 -33.73
C VAL A 29 16.79 28.24 -33.52
N LEU A 30 15.94 28.39 -34.54
CA LEU A 30 14.52 27.98 -34.48
C LEU A 30 14.28 26.68 -35.27
N PRO A 31 13.43 25.76 -34.76
CA PRO A 31 12.67 24.85 -35.60
C PRO A 31 11.38 25.54 -36.14
N PRO A 32 10.82 25.09 -37.29
CA PRO A 32 9.61 25.65 -37.87
C PRO A 32 8.33 25.10 -37.22
N ALA A 33 7.21 25.80 -37.41
CA ALA A 33 5.88 25.39 -36.97
C ALA A 33 4.89 25.28 -38.14
N PRO A 34 3.93 24.34 -38.08
CA PRO A 34 2.55 24.55 -38.53
C PRO A 34 1.69 24.93 -37.29
N ALA A 35 1.04 26.09 -37.21
CA ALA A 35 -0.07 26.59 -38.03
C ALA A 35 -1.41 25.89 -37.71
N GLY A 36 -2.42 26.67 -37.27
CA GLY A 36 -3.80 26.15 -37.12
C GLY A 36 -4.57 26.50 -35.84
N ALA A 37 -4.44 27.70 -35.26
CA ALA A 37 -5.35 28.17 -34.20
C ALA A 37 -5.73 29.64 -34.42
N SER A 38 -7.05 29.91 -34.50
CA SER A 38 -7.65 31.24 -34.60
C SER A 38 -8.89 31.31 -33.69
N PRO A 39 -9.29 32.50 -33.19
CA PRO A 39 -9.66 32.60 -31.78
C PRO A 39 -11.02 33.25 -31.50
N SER A 40 -11.51 33.12 -30.26
CA SER A 40 -11.88 34.25 -29.35
C SER A 40 -13.04 33.94 -28.39
N ALA A 41 -13.02 34.65 -27.25
CA ALA A 41 -14.18 35.16 -26.50
C ALA A 41 -15.14 34.18 -25.79
N GLU A 42 -14.87 33.97 -24.50
CA GLU A 42 -15.84 34.30 -23.45
C GLU A 42 -16.30 35.78 -23.60
N PRO A 43 -17.57 36.16 -23.27
CA PRO A 43 -18.09 35.98 -21.91
C PRO A 43 -19.59 35.74 -21.71
N SER A 44 -19.91 35.26 -20.49
CA SER A 44 -21.12 35.55 -19.65
C SER A 44 -22.01 34.37 -19.30
N ALA A 45 -22.34 34.32 -17.99
CA ALA A 45 -23.58 33.84 -17.37
C ALA A 45 -24.01 32.35 -17.51
N SER A 46 -24.02 31.68 -16.34
CA SER A 46 -24.85 30.50 -15.98
C SER A 46 -26.36 30.75 -16.21
N PRO A 47 -27.25 29.72 -16.27
CA PRO A 47 -27.05 28.35 -15.77
C PRO A 47 -27.41 27.19 -16.75
N SER A 48 -27.28 25.96 -16.23
CA SER A 48 -27.35 24.64 -16.90
C SER A 48 -28.64 24.36 -17.71
N PRO A 49 -28.57 23.42 -18.69
CA PRO A 49 -28.76 22.00 -18.34
C PRO A 49 -27.73 21.01 -18.94
N SER A 50 -27.68 19.81 -18.36
CA SER A 50 -26.95 18.61 -18.84
C SER A 50 -27.63 17.97 -20.08
N PRO A 51 -27.09 16.90 -20.72
CA PRO A 51 -25.82 16.18 -20.45
C PRO A 51 -24.95 15.88 -21.70
N SER A 52 -23.68 15.47 -21.51
CA SER A 52 -23.02 14.35 -22.24
C SER A 52 -21.59 14.08 -21.75
N ALA A 53 -21.12 12.86 -22.03
CA ALA A 53 -19.86 12.28 -21.56
C ALA A 53 -18.59 13.15 -21.72
N SER A 54 -17.75 13.12 -20.68
CA SER A 54 -16.30 13.38 -20.77
C SER A 54 -15.53 12.05 -20.59
N PRO A 55 -14.25 11.96 -20.97
CA PRO A 55 -13.53 10.68 -21.04
C PRO A 55 -13.38 9.96 -19.70
N SER A 56 -13.14 8.65 -19.77
CA SER A 56 -12.88 7.78 -18.63
C SER A 56 -11.77 8.34 -17.73
N GLN A 57 -12.10 8.54 -16.46
CA GLN A 57 -11.11 8.70 -15.40
C GLN A 57 -10.33 7.38 -15.25
N PRO A 58 -9.07 7.41 -14.74
CA PRO A 58 -8.46 6.18 -14.25
C PRO A 58 -9.37 5.53 -13.19
N ALA A 59 -9.25 4.21 -13.01
CA ALA A 59 -10.05 3.47 -12.04
C ALA A 59 -9.97 4.15 -10.67
N ALA A 60 -11.14 4.39 -10.06
CA ALA A 60 -11.19 5.02 -8.74
C ALA A 60 -10.46 4.12 -7.74
N LEU A 61 -9.53 4.70 -6.98
CA LEU A 61 -8.78 3.95 -5.97
C LEU A 61 -9.77 3.23 -5.03
N PRO A 62 -9.56 1.92 -4.74
CA PRO A 62 -10.44 1.16 -3.88
C PRO A 62 -10.57 1.83 -2.50
N PRO A 63 -11.73 1.73 -1.84
CA PRO A 63 -11.96 2.36 -0.55
C PRO A 63 -10.99 1.80 0.50
N ILE A 64 -10.36 2.70 1.25
CA ILE A 64 -9.64 2.36 2.47
C ILE A 64 -10.69 2.11 3.55
N THR A 65 -10.77 0.88 4.05
CA THR A 65 -11.73 0.50 5.08
C THR A 65 -10.98 0.16 6.37
N PRO A 66 -11.04 1.00 7.42
CA PRO A 66 -10.33 0.74 8.65
C PRO A 66 -11.09 -0.29 9.49
N PHE A 67 -10.83 -1.58 9.25
CA PHE A 67 -11.52 -2.69 9.91
C PHE A 67 -11.41 -2.73 11.45
N MET A 68 -10.65 -1.85 12.10
CA MET A 68 -10.57 -1.74 13.57
C MET A 68 -11.16 -0.44 14.14
N LEU A 69 -11.43 0.59 13.32
CA LEU A 69 -12.09 1.81 13.79
C LEU A 69 -13.60 1.65 13.64
N GLY A 70 -14.32 1.88 14.75
CA GLY A 70 -15.76 1.59 14.83
C GLY A 70 -16.59 2.29 13.76
N ALA A 71 -17.60 1.59 13.24
CA ALA A 71 -18.60 2.17 12.35
C ALA A 71 -19.24 3.38 13.03
N SER A 72 -19.21 4.54 12.36
CA SER A 72 -19.56 5.81 12.98
C SER A 72 -21.08 5.97 13.13
N GLY A 73 -21.62 5.52 14.26
CA GLY A 73 -22.96 5.83 14.75
C GLY A 73 -24.10 4.92 14.26
N ASP A 74 -24.00 4.37 13.05
CA ASP A 74 -25.06 3.57 12.43
C ASP A 74 -24.67 2.08 12.29
N ASP A 75 -25.66 1.22 12.54
CA ASP A 75 -25.58 -0.25 12.69
C ASP A 75 -25.42 -1.01 11.35
N ALA A 76 -24.80 -0.36 10.35
CA ALA A 76 -24.76 -0.80 8.95
C ALA A 76 -23.51 -1.64 8.63
N CYS A 77 -23.72 -2.80 8.01
CA CYS A 77 -22.64 -3.61 7.44
C CYS A 77 -21.94 -2.89 6.28
N VAL A 78 -20.69 -3.28 6.00
CA VAL A 78 -19.91 -2.76 4.87
C VAL A 78 -20.66 -2.94 3.55
N ALA A 79 -20.71 -1.89 2.73
CA ALA A 79 -21.30 -1.99 1.40
C ALA A 79 -20.36 -2.80 0.49
N ALA A 80 -20.92 -3.74 -0.27
CA ALA A 80 -20.17 -4.53 -1.24
C ALA A 80 -19.48 -3.63 -2.29
N ALA A 81 -18.18 -3.81 -2.48
CA ALA A 81 -17.45 -3.14 -3.54
C ALA A 81 -17.63 -3.89 -4.86
N SER A 82 -17.69 -3.13 -5.96
CA SER A 82 -17.71 -3.65 -7.33
C SER A 82 -16.50 -3.17 -8.15
N THR A 83 -15.49 -2.60 -7.49
CA THR A 83 -14.26 -2.13 -8.13
C THR A 83 -13.24 -3.28 -8.23
N THR A 84 -13.09 -3.82 -9.42
CA THR A 84 -11.93 -4.67 -9.80
C THR A 84 -10.77 -3.76 -10.22
N VAL A 85 -9.52 -4.19 -9.97
CA VAL A 85 -8.28 -3.43 -10.25
C VAL A 85 -7.34 -4.33 -11.05
N GLU A 86 -6.93 -3.89 -12.23
CA GLU A 86 -6.11 -4.69 -13.16
C GLU A 86 -4.63 -4.79 -12.70
N GLU A 87 -4.16 -3.81 -11.92
CA GLU A 87 -2.79 -3.74 -11.43
C GLU A 87 -2.48 -4.77 -10.33
N THR A 88 -1.38 -5.51 -10.52
CA THR A 88 -0.82 -6.43 -9.52
C THR A 88 -0.42 -5.68 -8.24
N PRO A 89 -0.89 -6.08 -7.04
CA PRO A 89 -0.50 -5.47 -5.77
C PRO A 89 1.00 -5.57 -5.48
N TRP A 90 1.53 -4.58 -4.76
CA TRP A 90 2.93 -4.57 -4.31
C TRP A 90 3.29 -5.81 -3.47
N THR A 91 2.31 -6.37 -2.73
CA THR A 91 2.46 -7.56 -1.88
C THR A 91 2.79 -8.83 -2.68
N HIS A 92 2.29 -8.95 -3.91
CA HIS A 92 2.64 -10.09 -4.77
C HIS A 92 4.11 -10.02 -5.21
N VAL A 93 4.60 -8.80 -5.45
CA VAL A 93 5.97 -8.54 -5.92
C VAL A 93 6.96 -8.73 -4.78
N SER A 94 6.66 -8.22 -3.57
CA SER A 94 7.53 -8.37 -2.40
C SER A 94 7.60 -9.81 -1.89
N LEU A 95 6.52 -10.59 -1.99
CA LEU A 95 6.49 -12.03 -1.66
C LEU A 95 6.84 -12.96 -2.83
N GLY A 96 7.13 -12.42 -4.02
CA GLY A 96 7.52 -13.18 -5.21
C GLY A 96 6.48 -14.20 -5.70
N LEU A 97 5.19 -13.94 -5.51
CA LEU A 97 4.11 -14.94 -5.67
C LEU A 97 4.08 -15.59 -7.07
N ASP A 98 4.35 -14.84 -8.14
CA ASP A 98 4.48 -15.37 -9.52
C ASP A 98 5.53 -16.47 -9.67
N ALA A 99 6.59 -16.45 -8.85
CA ALA A 99 7.62 -17.47 -8.84
C ALA A 99 7.23 -18.67 -7.97
N VAL A 100 6.62 -18.38 -6.81
CA VAL A 100 6.11 -19.33 -5.81
C VAL A 100 5.01 -20.22 -6.40
N HIS A 101 4.04 -19.64 -7.12
CA HIS A 101 2.91 -20.31 -7.76
C HIS A 101 3.29 -21.27 -8.89
N ARG A 102 4.57 -21.31 -9.30
CA ARG A 102 5.14 -22.31 -10.22
C ARG A 102 5.61 -23.58 -9.51
N LEU A 103 5.69 -23.59 -8.18
CA LEU A 103 6.10 -24.74 -7.35
C LEU A 103 4.92 -25.42 -6.65
N THR A 104 3.96 -24.62 -6.18
CA THR A 104 2.70 -25.02 -5.53
C THR A 104 1.78 -23.80 -5.40
N LYS A 105 0.49 -24.03 -5.14
CA LYS A 105 -0.52 -22.98 -4.87
C LYS A 105 -1.40 -23.30 -3.65
N GLY A 106 -0.99 -24.24 -2.79
CA GLY A 106 -1.78 -24.65 -1.62
C GLY A 106 -2.80 -25.77 -1.87
N ALA A 107 -2.79 -26.38 -3.06
CA ALA A 107 -3.71 -27.45 -3.42
C ALA A 107 -3.65 -28.62 -2.42
N GLY A 108 -4.81 -28.98 -1.87
CA GLY A 108 -4.96 -30.05 -0.87
C GLY A 108 -5.00 -29.55 0.58
N THR A 109 -4.52 -28.35 0.86
CA THR A 109 -4.50 -27.76 2.22
C THR A 109 -5.77 -26.99 2.53
N THR A 110 -6.21 -27.02 3.79
CA THR A 110 -7.40 -26.34 4.31
C THR A 110 -7.02 -25.32 5.38
N VAL A 111 -7.35 -24.04 5.17
CA VAL A 111 -7.09 -22.96 6.14
C VAL A 111 -8.41 -22.54 6.78
N ALA A 112 -8.52 -22.65 8.11
CA ALA A 112 -9.63 -22.06 8.84
C ALA A 112 -9.36 -20.57 9.10
N VAL A 113 -10.41 -19.75 9.00
CA VAL A 113 -10.36 -18.30 9.26
C VAL A 113 -11.34 -17.99 10.38
N LEU A 114 -10.81 -17.63 11.55
CA LEU A 114 -11.57 -17.33 12.76
C LEU A 114 -11.88 -15.84 12.79
N ALA A 115 -13.10 -15.49 12.41
CA ALA A 115 -13.57 -14.11 12.29
C ALA A 115 -15.11 -14.04 12.43
N GLY A 116 -15.65 -12.83 12.57
CA GLY A 116 -17.11 -12.62 12.68
C GLY A 116 -17.94 -13.03 11.46
N GLY A 117 -17.31 -13.32 10.31
CA GLY A 117 -17.97 -13.78 9.10
C GLY A 117 -16.97 -14.02 7.97
N VAL A 118 -17.33 -14.83 6.96
CA VAL A 118 -16.55 -15.01 5.72
C VAL A 118 -17.52 -15.20 4.57
N ALA A 119 -17.56 -14.25 3.62
CA ALA A 119 -18.38 -14.38 2.43
C ALA A 119 -17.79 -15.40 1.43
N ALA A 120 -18.67 -16.19 0.82
CA ALA A 120 -18.33 -17.20 -0.18
C ALA A 120 -18.75 -16.73 -1.59
N ASP A 121 -18.31 -15.53 -1.97
CA ASP A 121 -18.65 -14.86 -3.23
C ASP A 121 -17.41 -14.39 -4.01
N GLY A 122 -17.62 -13.97 -5.26
CA GLY A 122 -16.56 -13.51 -6.16
C GLY A 122 -15.37 -14.48 -6.24
N PRO A 123 -14.12 -13.98 -6.10
CA PRO A 123 -12.91 -14.79 -6.03
C PRO A 123 -12.83 -15.85 -4.92
N LEU A 124 -13.78 -15.91 -3.97
CA LEU A 124 -13.81 -16.89 -2.87
C LEU A 124 -14.87 -17.99 -3.04
N ALA A 125 -15.75 -17.90 -4.04
CA ALA A 125 -16.88 -18.82 -4.22
C ALA A 125 -16.48 -20.32 -4.31
N ASP A 126 -15.39 -20.65 -4.99
CA ASP A 126 -14.85 -22.02 -5.09
C ASP A 126 -13.78 -22.34 -4.01
N ALA A 127 -13.43 -21.37 -3.17
CA ALA A 127 -12.44 -21.52 -2.09
C ALA A 127 -13.09 -21.94 -0.77
N VAL A 128 -14.19 -21.28 -0.39
CA VAL A 128 -14.86 -21.46 0.91
C VAL A 128 -15.73 -22.73 0.92
N ARG A 129 -15.56 -23.58 1.93
CA ARG A 129 -16.38 -24.78 2.18
C ARG A 129 -16.86 -24.76 3.63
N GLY A 130 -18.11 -24.36 3.82
CA GLY A 130 -18.58 -23.93 5.14
C GLY A 130 -18.04 -22.52 5.43
N GLY A 131 -18.91 -21.66 5.94
CA GLY A 131 -18.58 -20.27 6.19
C GLY A 131 -19.46 -19.69 7.28
N ALA A 132 -18.87 -18.76 8.04
CA ALA A 132 -19.42 -18.11 9.22
C ALA A 132 -20.65 -17.20 8.97
N GLY A 133 -21.30 -17.33 7.82
CA GLY A 133 -22.38 -16.46 7.38
C GLY A 133 -21.89 -15.15 6.75
N ALA A 134 -22.78 -14.17 6.69
CA ALA A 134 -22.50 -12.87 6.07
C ALA A 134 -21.50 -12.05 6.89
N ASP A 135 -20.35 -11.74 6.31
CA ASP A 135 -19.33 -10.90 6.91
C ASP A 135 -19.74 -9.42 6.92
N CYS A 136 -20.33 -8.98 8.03
CA CYS A 136 -20.85 -7.63 8.16
C CYS A 136 -19.76 -6.54 8.14
N ARG A 137 -18.51 -6.89 8.49
CA ARG A 137 -17.37 -5.94 8.46
C ARG A 137 -16.56 -6.03 7.17
N GLY A 138 -16.62 -7.18 6.50
CA GLY A 138 -15.77 -7.57 5.36
C GLY A 138 -14.39 -8.08 5.74
N TYR A 139 -14.09 -8.22 7.05
CA TYR A 139 -12.73 -8.51 7.51
C TYR A 139 -12.32 -9.97 7.30
N GLY A 140 -13.14 -10.94 7.71
CA GLY A 140 -12.81 -12.37 7.52
C GLY A 140 -12.79 -12.76 6.04
N THR A 141 -13.61 -12.10 5.22
CA THR A 141 -13.58 -12.17 3.76
C THR A 141 -12.28 -11.60 3.18
N PHE A 142 -11.79 -10.48 3.72
CA PHE A 142 -10.49 -9.92 3.35
C PHE A 142 -9.33 -10.85 3.71
N LEU A 143 -9.33 -11.41 4.92
CA LEU A 143 -8.32 -12.36 5.37
C LEU A 143 -8.34 -13.65 4.52
N ALA A 144 -9.51 -14.25 4.32
CA ALA A 144 -9.70 -15.40 3.42
C ALA A 144 -9.27 -15.08 1.98
N GLY A 145 -9.49 -13.85 1.54
CA GLY A 145 -9.06 -13.32 0.24
C GLY A 145 -7.54 -13.32 0.09
N VAL A 146 -6.83 -12.74 1.05
CA VAL A 146 -5.36 -12.74 1.11
C VAL A 146 -4.80 -14.17 1.15
N VAL A 147 -5.45 -15.09 1.88
CA VAL A 147 -5.02 -16.50 1.91
C VAL A 147 -5.26 -17.20 0.56
N ALA A 148 -6.48 -17.15 -0.01
CA ALA A 148 -6.90 -18.12 -1.03
C ALA A 148 -7.80 -17.60 -2.17
N ALA A 149 -7.95 -16.29 -2.37
CA ALA A 149 -8.72 -15.77 -3.51
C ALA A 149 -8.23 -16.36 -4.85
N ARG A 150 -9.18 -16.82 -5.68
CA ARG A 150 -8.90 -17.35 -7.01
C ARG A 150 -8.54 -16.22 -7.99
N PRO A 151 -7.76 -16.48 -9.06
CA PRO A 151 -7.54 -15.49 -10.10
C PRO A 151 -8.86 -15.12 -10.80
N GLU A 152 -9.14 -13.82 -10.93
CA GLU A 152 -10.33 -13.30 -11.62
C GLU A 152 -9.96 -12.55 -12.90
N GLN A 153 -10.81 -12.64 -13.94
CA GLN A 153 -10.55 -11.98 -15.21
C GLN A 153 -10.62 -10.45 -15.08
N GLY A 154 -9.48 -9.77 -15.26
CA GLY A 154 -9.38 -8.32 -15.10
C GLY A 154 -8.98 -7.88 -13.69
N SER A 155 -8.66 -8.81 -12.78
CA SER A 155 -8.01 -8.50 -11.52
C SER A 155 -6.52 -8.80 -11.57
N GLY A 156 -5.70 -7.91 -10.99
CA GLY A 156 -4.31 -8.17 -10.65
C GLY A 156 -4.13 -8.91 -9.32
N PHE A 157 -5.20 -9.12 -8.55
CA PHE A 157 -5.22 -9.76 -7.23
C PHE A 157 -5.40 -11.29 -7.32
N VAL A 158 -4.71 -12.01 -6.44
CA VAL A 158 -4.82 -13.46 -6.22
C VAL A 158 -4.31 -13.77 -4.81
N GLY A 159 -4.91 -14.75 -4.12
CA GLY A 159 -4.44 -15.15 -2.80
C GLY A 159 -3.03 -15.77 -2.82
N VAL A 160 -2.38 -15.82 -1.66
CA VAL A 160 -1.05 -16.44 -1.50
C VAL A 160 -1.10 -17.94 -1.85
N ALA A 161 -2.16 -18.64 -1.46
CA ALA A 161 -2.42 -20.06 -1.69
C ALA A 161 -3.74 -20.25 -2.46
N PRO A 162 -3.81 -19.88 -3.77
CA PRO A 162 -5.06 -19.78 -4.52
C PRO A 162 -5.66 -21.12 -4.98
N GLU A 163 -5.12 -22.25 -4.53
CA GLU A 163 -5.72 -23.58 -4.68
C GLU A 163 -6.00 -24.25 -3.30
N ALA A 164 -5.66 -23.59 -2.19
CA ALA A 164 -6.09 -24.00 -0.84
C ALA A 164 -7.60 -23.82 -0.63
N ARG A 165 -8.14 -24.49 0.39
CA ARG A 165 -9.54 -24.37 0.82
C ARG A 165 -9.64 -23.41 2.01
N ILE A 166 -10.77 -22.74 2.13
CA ILE A 166 -11.11 -21.93 3.31
C ILE A 166 -12.27 -22.58 4.06
N VAL A 167 -12.19 -22.61 5.40
CA VAL A 167 -13.32 -22.84 6.30
C VAL A 167 -13.52 -21.57 7.12
N GLY A 168 -14.68 -20.91 7.00
CA GLY A 168 -14.96 -19.71 7.80
C GLY A 168 -15.61 -20.08 9.13
N VAL A 169 -14.93 -19.83 10.25
CA VAL A 169 -15.43 -20.17 11.59
C VAL A 169 -15.87 -18.90 12.32
N ALA A 170 -17.14 -18.84 12.72
CA ALA A 170 -17.74 -17.68 13.36
C ALA A 170 -17.11 -17.46 14.75
N THR A 171 -16.38 -16.36 14.90
CA THR A 171 -15.58 -16.06 16.09
C THR A 171 -15.84 -14.63 16.56
N GLY A 172 -16.32 -14.46 17.80
CA GLY A 172 -16.66 -13.17 18.39
C GLY A 172 -17.90 -12.50 17.79
N ASP A 173 -18.10 -11.22 18.13
CA ASP A 173 -19.24 -10.44 17.64
C ASP A 173 -19.05 -9.97 16.18
N PRO A 174 -19.99 -10.26 15.27
CA PRO A 174 -19.85 -9.98 13.84
C PRO A 174 -19.88 -8.49 13.46
N ARG A 175 -20.18 -7.55 14.38
CA ARG A 175 -20.25 -6.11 14.09
C ARG A 175 -19.02 -5.34 14.56
N SER A 176 -18.51 -5.69 15.73
CA SER A 176 -17.31 -5.11 16.35
C SER A 176 -16.04 -5.87 16.02
N GLY A 177 -16.12 -7.16 15.65
CA GLY A 177 -14.98 -8.04 15.41
C GLY A 177 -14.21 -8.42 16.68
N VAL A 178 -14.73 -8.09 17.86
CA VAL A 178 -14.15 -8.44 19.15
C VAL A 178 -14.55 -9.88 19.51
N ALA A 179 -13.57 -10.69 19.93
CA ALA A 179 -13.79 -12.02 20.47
C ALA A 179 -13.16 -12.13 21.87
N THR A 180 -13.84 -12.84 22.78
CA THR A 180 -13.26 -13.22 24.07
C THR A 180 -12.34 -14.43 23.92
N PRO A 181 -11.36 -14.64 24.83
CA PRO A 181 -10.49 -15.82 24.79
C PRO A 181 -11.27 -17.16 24.82
N ALA A 182 -12.45 -17.18 25.43
CA ALA A 182 -13.32 -18.35 25.48
C ALA A 182 -14.02 -18.65 24.13
N GLU A 183 -14.35 -17.63 23.34
CA GLU A 183 -14.89 -17.80 21.99
C GLU A 183 -13.80 -18.25 21.02
N ILE A 184 -12.62 -17.61 21.06
CA ILE A 184 -11.46 -18.02 20.26
C ILE A 184 -11.09 -19.48 20.55
N ALA A 185 -11.07 -19.88 21.83
CA ALA A 185 -10.81 -21.27 22.22
C ALA A 185 -11.87 -22.25 21.69
N SER A 186 -13.16 -21.87 21.64
CA SER A 186 -14.20 -22.70 21.01
C SER A 186 -13.95 -22.83 19.51
N SER A 187 -13.84 -21.69 18.82
CA SER A 187 -13.66 -21.63 17.37
C SER A 187 -12.37 -22.30 16.88
N LEU A 188 -11.32 -22.36 17.73
CA LEU A 188 -10.10 -23.12 17.46
C LEU A 188 -10.33 -24.63 17.54
N ASN A 189 -11.07 -25.12 18.55
CA ASN A 189 -11.47 -26.53 18.63
C ASN A 189 -12.42 -26.92 17.47
N ASP A 190 -13.35 -26.04 17.10
CA ASP A 190 -14.26 -26.24 15.97
C ASP A 190 -13.47 -26.33 14.64
N ALA A 191 -12.48 -25.45 14.43
CA ALA A 191 -11.59 -25.48 13.26
C ALA A 191 -10.75 -26.77 13.16
N VAL A 192 -10.24 -27.27 14.29
CA VAL A 192 -9.53 -28.56 14.37
C VAL A 192 -10.48 -29.72 14.03
N ALA A 193 -11.72 -29.69 14.54
CA ALA A 193 -12.74 -30.72 14.27
C ALA A 193 -13.20 -30.73 12.80
N ASP A 194 -13.26 -29.58 12.14
CA ASP A 194 -13.54 -29.44 10.70
C ASP A 194 -12.35 -29.84 9.79
N GLY A 195 -11.19 -30.19 10.38
CA GLY A 195 -10.02 -30.68 9.66
C GLY A 195 -9.19 -29.57 9.00
N ALA A 196 -9.02 -28.43 9.67
CA ALA A 196 -8.07 -27.41 9.24
C ALA A 196 -6.61 -27.88 9.37
N ASP A 197 -5.78 -27.53 8.39
CA ASP A 197 -4.32 -27.69 8.43
C ASP A 197 -3.62 -26.49 9.10
N VAL A 198 -4.19 -25.31 8.89
CA VAL A 198 -3.69 -24.02 9.36
C VAL A 198 -4.88 -23.23 9.88
N VAL A 199 -4.75 -22.61 11.04
CA VAL A 199 -5.79 -21.78 11.65
C VAL A 199 -5.30 -20.33 11.71
N LEU A 200 -5.97 -19.46 10.96
CA LEU A 200 -5.76 -18.02 11.01
C LEU A 200 -6.69 -17.37 12.04
N VAL A 201 -6.12 -16.86 13.13
CA VAL A 201 -6.86 -16.10 14.14
C VAL A 201 -7.01 -14.65 13.68
N GLY A 202 -8.14 -14.34 13.04
CA GLY A 202 -8.48 -12.97 12.62
C GLY A 202 -9.03 -12.11 13.75
N ALA A 203 -9.93 -12.68 14.56
CA ALA A 203 -10.46 -12.06 15.77
C ALA A 203 -9.64 -12.47 17.00
N ALA A 204 -8.46 -11.87 17.17
CA ALA A 204 -7.58 -12.09 18.33
C ALA A 204 -8.02 -11.27 19.56
N ALA A 205 -7.70 -11.77 20.77
CA ALA A 205 -7.98 -11.10 22.03
C ALA A 205 -6.75 -10.32 22.55
N TRP A 206 -6.96 -9.34 23.43
CA TRP A 206 -5.90 -8.61 24.16
C TRP A 206 -5.67 -9.16 25.59
N GLU A 207 -6.40 -10.21 25.98
CA GLU A 207 -6.30 -10.94 27.25
C GLU A 207 -6.10 -12.44 26.95
N ASN A 208 -5.52 -13.19 27.88
CA ASN A 208 -5.40 -14.65 27.77
C ASN A 208 -6.35 -15.40 28.73
N SER A 209 -6.51 -16.70 28.53
CA SER A 209 -7.10 -17.60 29.53
C SER A 209 -6.55 -19.02 29.35
N GLY A 210 -6.46 -19.79 30.43
CA GLY A 210 -5.99 -21.19 30.37
C GLY A 210 -6.76 -22.09 29.39
N ARG A 211 -8.03 -21.76 29.08
CA ARG A 211 -8.81 -22.48 28.05
C ARG A 211 -8.31 -22.19 26.62
N LEU A 212 -7.76 -21.01 26.38
CA LEU A 212 -7.15 -20.66 25.10
C LEU A 212 -5.81 -21.38 24.97
N ASP A 213 -5.01 -21.43 26.04
CA ASP A 213 -3.79 -22.24 26.10
C ASP A 213 -4.09 -23.74 25.87
N ASP A 214 -5.09 -24.30 26.55
CA ASP A 214 -5.58 -25.69 26.36
C ASP A 214 -5.98 -25.95 24.89
N ALA A 215 -6.64 -24.99 24.24
CA ALA A 215 -7.10 -25.12 22.85
C ALA A 215 -5.95 -24.99 21.83
N VAL A 216 -4.92 -24.18 22.12
CA VAL A 216 -3.69 -24.13 21.33
C VAL A 216 -2.94 -25.45 21.45
N ALA A 217 -2.78 -25.98 22.66
CA ALA A 217 -2.15 -27.28 22.88
C ALA A 217 -2.89 -28.42 22.15
N ALA A 218 -4.23 -28.41 22.16
CA ALA A 218 -5.04 -29.37 21.41
C ALA A 218 -4.88 -29.24 19.88
N ALA A 219 -4.76 -28.03 19.34
CA ALA A 219 -4.48 -27.81 17.92
C ALA A 219 -3.09 -28.33 17.51
N VAL A 220 -2.08 -28.15 18.38
CA VAL A 220 -0.72 -28.67 18.19
C VAL A 220 -0.69 -30.20 18.24
N GLU A 221 -1.41 -30.82 19.20
CA GLU A 221 -1.54 -32.29 19.28
C GLU A 221 -2.27 -32.87 18.04
N ALA A 222 -3.19 -32.10 17.44
CA ALA A 222 -3.88 -32.45 16.20
C ALA A 222 -3.10 -32.13 14.90
N ASP A 223 -1.84 -31.69 15.00
CA ASP A 223 -0.97 -31.30 13.87
C ASP A 223 -1.51 -30.14 13.00
N VAL A 224 -2.10 -29.14 13.67
CA VAL A 224 -2.69 -27.94 13.07
C VAL A 224 -1.88 -26.70 13.44
N LEU A 225 -1.41 -25.94 12.45
CA LEU A 225 -0.61 -24.73 12.70
C LEU A 225 -1.51 -23.52 12.98
N VAL A 226 -1.46 -22.99 14.21
CA VAL A 226 -2.11 -21.71 14.56
C VAL A 226 -1.21 -20.53 14.14
N VAL A 227 -1.79 -19.55 13.47
CA VAL A 227 -1.14 -18.31 13.01
C VAL A 227 -1.99 -17.12 13.50
N ALA A 228 -1.36 -16.15 14.14
CA ALA A 228 -2.04 -15.03 14.78
C ALA A 228 -1.27 -13.70 14.64
N PRO A 229 -1.96 -12.55 14.67
CA PRO A 229 -1.32 -11.24 14.74
C PRO A 229 -0.46 -11.11 16.00
N ALA A 230 0.68 -10.42 15.92
CA ALA A 230 1.51 -10.11 17.09
C ALA A 230 0.82 -9.12 18.04
N SER A 231 0.13 -8.11 17.49
CA SER A 231 -0.60 -7.09 18.25
C SER A 231 -2.04 -6.85 17.76
N VAL A 232 -2.87 -6.34 18.66
CA VAL A 232 -4.20 -5.77 18.37
C VAL A 232 -4.26 -4.34 18.89
N THR A 233 -5.00 -3.46 18.20
CA THR A 233 -4.99 -2.02 18.50
C THR A 233 -6.35 -1.48 18.95
N PRO A 234 -6.89 -1.89 20.11
CA PRO A 234 -8.07 -1.26 20.68
C PRO A 234 -7.77 0.21 21.02
N GLU A 235 -8.76 1.08 20.79
CA GLU A 235 -8.75 2.52 21.15
C GLU A 235 -7.47 3.32 20.77
N SER A 236 -6.77 2.89 19.72
CA SER A 236 -5.49 3.46 19.22
C SER A 236 -4.23 3.18 20.06
N GLN A 237 -4.23 2.17 20.94
CA GLN A 237 -3.02 1.67 21.60
C GLN A 237 -2.75 0.20 21.21
N PRO A 238 -1.52 -0.16 20.78
CA PRO A 238 -1.19 -1.54 20.43
C PRO A 238 -0.94 -2.36 21.70
N LEU A 239 -1.71 -3.42 21.87
CA LEU A 239 -1.60 -4.41 22.94
C LEU A 239 -1.12 -5.75 22.37
N ALA A 240 -0.45 -6.56 23.20
CA ALA A 240 -0.12 -7.94 22.86
C ALA A 240 -1.38 -8.75 22.50
N ALA A 241 -1.34 -9.50 21.40
CA ALA A 241 -2.47 -10.29 20.94
C ALA A 241 -2.35 -11.77 21.31
N TYR A 242 -3.47 -12.36 21.72
CA TYR A 242 -3.59 -13.79 22.07
C TYR A 242 -4.43 -14.52 21.03
N PRO A 243 -4.03 -15.73 20.61
CA PRO A 243 -3.03 -16.60 21.25
C PRO A 243 -1.56 -16.40 20.81
N ALA A 244 -1.22 -15.36 20.04
CA ALA A 244 0.11 -15.21 19.41
C ALA A 244 1.32 -15.24 20.38
N GLN A 245 1.10 -14.94 21.67
CA GLN A 245 2.14 -15.00 22.68
C GLN A 245 2.57 -16.44 23.03
N ASP A 246 1.71 -17.44 22.82
CA ASP A 246 2.04 -18.85 23.06
C ASP A 246 3.16 -19.33 22.11
N PRO A 247 4.25 -19.93 22.63
CA PRO A 247 5.41 -20.37 21.84
C PRO A 247 5.10 -21.24 20.61
N ALA A 248 4.04 -22.04 20.63
CA ALA A 248 3.69 -22.94 19.53
C ALA A 248 2.89 -22.24 18.40
N VAL A 249 2.30 -21.07 18.67
CA VAL A 249 1.65 -20.24 17.65
C VAL A 249 2.72 -19.52 16.81
N LEU A 250 2.45 -19.30 15.52
CA LEU A 250 3.23 -18.39 14.68
C LEU A 250 2.73 -16.95 14.87
N SER A 251 3.53 -16.11 15.54
CA SER A 251 3.22 -14.70 15.78
C SER A 251 3.73 -13.80 14.65
N VAL A 252 2.84 -12.97 14.09
CA VAL A 252 3.10 -12.23 12.84
C VAL A 252 2.86 -10.74 13.00
N GLY A 253 3.92 -9.95 12.86
CA GLY A 253 3.85 -8.49 12.79
C GLY A 253 3.69 -7.96 11.36
N SER A 254 3.20 -6.74 11.21
CA SER A 254 2.99 -6.08 9.91
C SER A 254 4.11 -5.13 9.48
N TYR A 255 4.39 -5.10 8.17
CA TYR A 255 5.26 -4.10 7.52
C TYR A 255 4.59 -3.37 6.34
N ASP A 256 5.19 -2.25 5.93
CA ASP A 256 4.69 -1.30 4.91
C ASP A 256 5.35 -1.48 3.51
N PRO A 257 4.90 -0.77 2.45
CA PRO A 257 5.46 -0.90 1.11
C PRO A 257 6.96 -0.59 1.02
N GLU A 258 7.48 0.22 1.94
CA GLU A 258 8.89 0.59 2.08
C GLU A 258 9.72 -0.47 2.84
N GLY A 259 9.06 -1.46 3.47
CA GLY A 259 9.69 -2.54 4.24
C GLY A 259 9.99 -2.19 5.70
N ALA A 260 9.41 -1.09 6.22
CA ALA A 260 9.50 -0.73 7.63
C ALA A 260 8.39 -1.41 8.45
N PRO A 261 8.64 -1.78 9.72
CA PRO A 261 7.59 -2.27 10.61
C PRO A 261 6.51 -1.21 10.81
N ALA A 262 5.24 -1.64 10.77
CA ALA A 262 4.09 -0.76 11.00
C ALA A 262 3.78 -0.58 12.49
N ALA A 263 4.26 -1.49 13.35
CA ALA A 263 4.31 -1.30 14.79
C ALA A 263 5.33 -0.20 15.16
N ALA A 264 5.04 0.54 16.22
CA ALA A 264 5.97 1.53 16.76
C ALA A 264 7.15 0.86 17.51
N SER A 265 8.25 1.60 17.66
CA SER A 265 9.19 1.40 18.77
C SER A 265 8.83 2.38 19.90
N PRO A 266 8.65 1.93 21.16
CA PRO A 266 8.74 0.55 21.63
C PRO A 266 7.56 -0.32 21.12
N PRO A 267 7.75 -1.65 21.03
CA PRO A 267 6.70 -2.59 20.64
C PRO A 267 5.48 -2.56 21.60
N ALA A 268 4.41 -3.24 21.19
CA ALA A 268 3.31 -3.57 22.09
C ALA A 268 3.83 -4.32 23.33
N VAL A 269 3.20 -4.11 24.49
CA VAL A 269 3.62 -4.73 25.76
C VAL A 269 2.53 -5.62 26.36
N LEU A 270 2.99 -6.56 27.17
CA LEU A 270 2.21 -7.45 28.04
C LEU A 270 1.94 -6.77 29.39
N GLU A 271 1.03 -7.33 30.19
CA GLU A 271 0.91 -6.93 31.61
C GLU A 271 2.22 -7.27 32.36
N GLY A 272 3.00 -6.24 32.70
CA GLY A 272 4.32 -6.41 33.33
C GLY A 272 5.51 -5.82 32.55
N ASP A 273 5.26 -5.02 31.51
CA ASP A 273 6.27 -4.32 30.68
C ASP A 273 7.18 -5.25 29.84
N GLU A 274 6.84 -6.53 29.70
CA GLU A 274 7.49 -7.45 28.74
C GLU A 274 6.97 -7.18 27.32
N ALA A 275 7.85 -7.23 26.31
CA ALA A 275 7.48 -6.96 24.93
C ALA A 275 6.67 -8.12 24.33
N ALA A 276 5.63 -7.79 23.56
CA ALA A 276 4.85 -8.77 22.80
C ALA A 276 5.75 -9.52 21.81
N ARG A 277 5.62 -10.85 21.76
CA ARG A 277 6.45 -11.68 20.88
C ARG A 277 6.02 -11.53 19.42
N THR A 278 7.01 -11.36 18.54
CA THR A 278 6.87 -11.44 17.08
C THR A 278 7.86 -12.48 16.54
N ASP A 279 7.42 -13.45 15.73
CA ASP A 279 8.34 -14.43 15.11
C ASP A 279 8.79 -13.99 13.72
N VAL A 280 7.87 -13.45 12.92
CA VAL A 280 8.09 -13.04 11.53
C VAL A 280 7.27 -11.80 11.16
N MET A 281 7.67 -11.16 10.08
CA MET A 281 7.03 -9.98 9.51
C MET A 281 6.33 -10.32 8.18
N ALA A 282 5.15 -9.79 7.93
CA ALA A 282 4.42 -9.96 6.66
C ALA A 282 3.70 -8.66 6.22
N PRO A 283 3.31 -8.50 4.93
CA PRO A 283 2.70 -7.26 4.47
C PRO A 283 1.41 -6.92 5.20
N GLY A 284 1.32 -5.71 5.77
CA GLY A 284 0.15 -5.31 6.57
C GLY A 284 -0.12 -3.81 6.64
N THR A 285 0.48 -2.99 5.77
CA THR A 285 0.05 -1.59 5.57
C THR A 285 -0.22 -1.34 4.09
N GLN A 286 -1.34 -0.68 3.79
CA GLN A 286 -1.82 -0.43 2.41
C GLN A 286 -1.90 -1.72 1.57
N VAL A 287 -2.48 -2.76 2.15
CA VAL A 287 -2.72 -4.04 1.47
C VAL A 287 -4.02 -3.96 0.68
N MET A 288 -3.99 -4.32 -0.60
CA MET A 288 -5.20 -4.58 -1.39
C MET A 288 -5.69 -6.01 -1.14
N GLY A 289 -7.01 -6.19 -1.07
CA GLY A 289 -7.64 -7.51 -0.99
C GLY A 289 -9.11 -7.44 -1.43
N VAL A 290 -9.78 -8.59 -1.48
CA VAL A 290 -11.23 -8.68 -1.78
C VAL A 290 -12.07 -8.48 -0.53
N GLY A 291 -13.35 -8.13 -0.70
CA GLY A 291 -14.34 -8.14 0.39
C GLY A 291 -15.69 -8.66 -0.12
N PRO A 292 -16.75 -8.57 0.70
CA PRO A 292 -18.08 -9.05 0.34
C PRO A 292 -18.57 -8.48 -1.01
N GLY A 293 -19.10 -9.33 -1.87
CA GLY A 293 -19.44 -9.01 -3.25
C GLY A 293 -18.29 -9.10 -4.26
N GLY A 294 -17.08 -9.48 -3.82
CA GLY A 294 -15.92 -9.81 -4.67
C GLY A 294 -15.01 -8.65 -5.06
N GLY A 295 -15.46 -7.39 -5.05
CA GLY A 295 -14.63 -6.23 -5.37
C GLY A 295 -13.55 -5.92 -4.33
N HIS A 296 -12.60 -5.06 -4.69
CA HIS A 296 -11.42 -4.80 -3.88
C HIS A 296 -11.57 -3.63 -2.88
N PHE A 297 -10.86 -3.79 -1.77
CA PHE A 297 -10.73 -2.85 -0.65
C PHE A 297 -9.25 -2.68 -0.30
N VAL A 298 -8.90 -1.65 0.48
CA VAL A 298 -7.57 -1.48 1.06
C VAL A 298 -7.62 -1.51 2.59
N SER A 299 -6.69 -2.25 3.18
CA SER A 299 -6.64 -2.65 4.59
C SER A 299 -5.23 -2.57 5.19
N GLY A 300 -5.12 -2.89 6.48
CA GLY A 300 -3.87 -3.08 7.19
C GLY A 300 -4.05 -3.64 8.61
N GLY A 301 -2.94 -3.74 9.35
CA GLY A 301 -2.82 -4.33 10.68
C GLY A 301 -2.23 -5.74 10.67
N ASP A 302 -1.72 -6.18 11.82
CA ASP A 302 -1.04 -7.48 11.99
C ASP A 302 -1.89 -8.67 11.58
N GLY A 303 -3.23 -8.61 11.71
CA GLY A 303 -4.11 -9.71 11.27
C GLY A 303 -4.09 -9.93 9.75
N VAL A 304 -3.83 -8.87 8.98
CA VAL A 304 -3.61 -8.97 7.51
C VAL A 304 -2.26 -9.59 7.22
N ALA A 305 -1.22 -9.24 7.99
CA ALA A 305 0.09 -9.86 7.89
C ALA A 305 0.03 -11.37 8.24
N ALA A 306 -0.70 -11.72 9.30
CA ALA A 306 -0.98 -13.10 9.67
C ALA A 306 -1.66 -13.89 8.53
N ALA A 307 -2.53 -13.26 7.72
CA ALA A 307 -3.12 -13.91 6.54
C ALA A 307 -2.08 -14.26 5.45
N PHE A 308 -1.10 -13.38 5.19
CA PHE A 308 0.01 -13.69 4.28
C PHE A 308 0.88 -14.84 4.82
N ALA A 309 1.14 -14.87 6.13
CA ALA A 309 1.88 -15.95 6.76
C ALA A 309 1.11 -17.28 6.77
N ALA A 310 -0.20 -17.28 7.05
CA ALA A 310 -1.06 -18.46 6.98
C ALA A 310 -1.15 -19.02 5.54
N GLY A 311 -1.27 -18.15 4.53
CA GLY A 311 -1.17 -18.54 3.13
C GLY A 311 0.22 -19.12 2.78
N THR A 312 1.29 -18.57 3.36
CA THR A 312 2.65 -19.10 3.20
C THR A 312 2.81 -20.49 3.82
N ALA A 313 2.28 -20.71 5.04
CA ALA A 313 2.22 -22.02 5.66
C ALA A 313 1.41 -23.03 4.82
N ALA A 314 0.29 -22.60 4.23
CA ALA A 314 -0.53 -23.45 3.38
C ALA A 314 0.18 -23.85 2.08
N LEU A 315 0.99 -22.97 1.49
CA LEU A 315 1.91 -23.33 0.40
C LEU A 315 2.93 -24.38 0.87
N VAL A 316 3.53 -24.20 2.06
CA VAL A 316 4.53 -25.14 2.60
C VAL A 316 3.92 -26.52 2.83
N ARG A 317 2.74 -26.65 3.46
CA ARG A 317 2.05 -27.95 3.62
C ARG A 317 1.74 -28.61 2.28
N ALA A 318 1.17 -27.87 1.34
CA ALA A 318 0.86 -28.40 0.00
C ALA A 318 2.10 -28.84 -0.81
N ARG A 319 3.29 -28.35 -0.45
CA ARG A 319 4.56 -28.75 -1.08
C ARG A 319 5.27 -29.89 -0.34
N HIS A 320 5.17 -29.90 0.98
CA HIS A 320 5.85 -30.81 1.90
C HIS A 320 4.83 -31.39 2.89
N PRO A 321 3.91 -32.26 2.44
CA PRO A 321 2.79 -32.73 3.26
C PRO A 321 3.21 -33.64 4.41
N ASP A 322 4.45 -34.15 4.38
CA ASP A 322 5.05 -34.97 5.46
C ASP A 322 5.59 -34.13 6.64
N LEU A 323 5.48 -32.79 6.59
CA LEU A 323 5.91 -31.91 7.69
C LEU A 323 4.78 -31.63 8.69
N SER A 324 5.13 -31.73 9.98
CA SER A 324 4.24 -31.34 11.08
C SER A 324 4.05 -29.82 11.15
N ALA A 325 2.99 -29.37 11.83
CA ALA A 325 2.70 -27.96 12.10
C ALA A 325 3.89 -27.22 12.73
N GLU A 326 4.57 -27.84 13.70
CA GLU A 326 5.80 -27.34 14.32
C GLU A 326 6.93 -27.17 13.28
N GLN A 327 7.17 -28.19 12.46
CA GLN A 327 8.19 -28.14 11.42
C GLN A 327 7.87 -27.10 10.34
N VAL A 328 6.58 -26.88 10.01
CA VAL A 328 6.14 -25.82 9.11
C VAL A 328 6.38 -24.44 9.72
N ARG A 329 6.06 -24.25 11.02
CA ARG A 329 6.32 -23.01 11.76
C ARG A 329 7.81 -22.67 11.78
N GLU A 330 8.65 -23.59 12.26
CA GLU A 330 10.11 -23.40 12.30
C GLU A 330 10.70 -23.21 10.90
N ARG A 331 10.19 -23.90 9.88
CA ARG A 331 10.62 -23.73 8.49
C ARG A 331 10.26 -22.34 7.93
N VAL A 332 9.09 -21.80 8.24
CA VAL A 332 8.72 -20.41 7.88
C VAL A 332 9.65 -19.42 8.58
N ILE A 333 9.82 -19.54 9.91
CA ILE A 333 10.67 -18.65 10.71
C ILE A 333 12.12 -18.68 10.21
N ALA A 334 12.74 -19.87 10.12
CA ALA A 334 14.13 -20.02 9.69
C ALA A 334 14.40 -19.59 8.23
N SER A 335 13.36 -19.53 7.39
CA SER A 335 13.46 -19.10 5.98
C SER A 335 13.25 -17.60 5.74
N ALA A 336 12.79 -16.85 6.76
CA ALA A 336 12.52 -15.41 6.63
C ALA A 336 13.78 -14.60 6.30
N TYR A 337 13.60 -13.47 5.60
CA TYR A 337 14.65 -12.48 5.34
C TYR A 337 15.21 -11.98 6.67
N GLY A 338 16.44 -12.39 6.98
CA GLY A 338 17.09 -12.10 8.25
C GLY A 338 17.03 -10.61 8.63
N ALA A 339 16.51 -10.34 9.83
CA ALA A 339 16.24 -9.02 10.38
C ALA A 339 17.30 -7.97 10.04
N MET A 340 16.83 -6.82 9.55
CA MET A 340 17.68 -5.73 9.08
C MET A 340 18.60 -5.23 10.21
N PRO A 341 19.91 -5.01 9.97
CA PRO A 341 20.85 -4.59 11.02
C PRO A 341 20.42 -3.28 11.70
N GLY A 342 20.07 -3.38 12.99
CA GLY A 342 19.58 -2.26 13.80
C GLY A 342 18.05 -2.25 14.03
N ALA A 343 17.30 -3.22 13.51
CA ALA A 343 15.94 -3.48 13.94
C ALA A 343 15.92 -4.21 15.31
N GLU A 344 14.94 -3.87 16.15
CA GLU A 344 14.70 -4.50 17.45
C GLU A 344 14.07 -5.90 17.24
N PRO A 345 14.70 -7.01 17.67
CA PRO A 345 14.18 -8.36 17.45
C PRO A 345 12.77 -8.59 18.02
N GLU A 346 12.42 -7.87 19.09
CA GLU A 346 11.11 -7.88 19.72
C GLU A 346 10.02 -7.30 18.78
N VAL A 347 10.40 -6.30 17.96
CA VAL A 347 9.52 -5.70 16.95
C VAL A 347 9.43 -6.56 15.69
N VAL A 348 10.56 -7.08 15.16
CA VAL A 348 10.59 -7.68 13.81
C VAL A 348 10.71 -9.21 13.77
N GLY A 349 10.91 -9.86 14.91
CA GLY A 349 11.23 -11.27 15.00
C GLY A 349 12.47 -11.63 14.17
N ARG A 350 12.34 -12.68 13.34
CA ARG A 350 13.37 -13.09 12.37
C ARG A 350 13.41 -12.21 11.12
N GLY A 351 12.37 -11.42 10.85
CA GLY A 351 12.22 -10.55 9.69
C GLY A 351 11.14 -11.01 8.69
N PRO A 352 11.07 -10.40 7.49
CA PRO A 352 10.00 -10.66 6.52
C PRO A 352 9.92 -12.09 6.01
N VAL A 353 8.73 -12.69 5.95
CA VAL A 353 8.52 -14.03 5.38
C VAL A 353 8.95 -14.10 3.91
N ASP A 354 9.69 -15.15 3.54
CA ASP A 354 10.01 -15.48 2.14
C ASP A 354 9.35 -16.82 1.77
N PRO A 355 8.22 -16.81 1.01
CA PRO A 355 7.56 -18.04 0.60
C PRO A 355 8.40 -18.90 -0.36
N MET A 356 9.33 -18.32 -1.11
CA MET A 356 10.23 -19.07 -2.00
C MET A 356 11.30 -19.81 -1.19
N ALA A 357 11.91 -19.16 -0.21
CA ALA A 357 12.85 -19.79 0.72
C ALA A 357 12.14 -20.84 1.60
N ALA A 358 10.94 -20.55 2.10
CA ALA A 358 10.11 -21.51 2.84
C ALA A 358 9.81 -22.76 2.01
N LEU A 359 9.51 -22.61 0.71
CA LEU A 359 9.25 -23.74 -0.18
C LEU A 359 10.50 -24.52 -0.59
N THR A 360 11.66 -23.87 -0.74
CA THR A 360 12.85 -24.48 -1.40
C THR A 360 14.03 -24.77 -0.48
N GLY A 361 14.13 -24.12 0.67
CA GLY A 361 15.22 -24.31 1.62
C GLY A 361 15.17 -25.63 2.39
N SER A 362 16.08 -25.80 3.33
CA SER A 362 16.05 -26.85 4.36
C SER A 362 16.58 -26.25 5.66
N PRO A 363 15.95 -26.50 6.82
CA PRO A 363 16.28 -25.81 8.07
C PRO A 363 17.73 -26.04 8.51
N GLU A 364 18.29 -27.24 8.30
CA GLU A 364 19.71 -27.56 8.54
C GLU A 364 20.68 -26.65 7.75
N GLY A 365 20.24 -26.07 6.62
CA GLY A 365 21.02 -25.13 5.83
C GLY A 365 20.89 -23.67 6.28
N ALA A 366 19.87 -23.32 7.06
CA ALA A 366 19.61 -21.94 7.49
C ALA A 366 20.61 -21.47 8.55
N GLU A 367 21.05 -22.34 9.45
CA GLU A 367 22.09 -22.03 10.45
C GLU A 367 23.49 -21.92 9.82
N ALA A 368 23.73 -22.64 8.72
CA ALA A 368 24.94 -22.46 7.90
C ALA A 368 24.90 -21.19 7.02
N ALA A 369 23.71 -20.64 6.76
CA ALA A 369 23.49 -19.45 5.93
C ALA A 369 23.69 -18.14 6.71
N ALA A 370 24.85 -17.98 7.36
CA ALA A 370 25.34 -16.66 7.73
C ALA A 370 25.35 -15.77 6.47
N PRO A 371 24.90 -14.50 6.54
CA PRO A 371 24.56 -13.72 5.35
C PRO A 371 25.77 -13.51 4.45
N ALA A 372 25.81 -14.26 3.35
CA ALA A 372 26.75 -14.02 2.27
C ALA A 372 26.54 -12.58 1.78
N GLY A 373 27.61 -11.80 1.67
CA GLY A 373 27.59 -10.37 1.35
C GLY A 373 27.23 -10.05 -0.10
N GLY A 374 26.12 -10.60 -0.60
CA GLY A 374 25.51 -10.20 -1.85
C GLY A 374 25.11 -8.73 -1.81
N GLY A 375 25.39 -8.00 -2.89
CA GLY A 375 24.89 -6.64 -3.04
C GLY A 375 23.37 -6.63 -2.97
N ARG A 376 22.79 -5.58 -2.38
CA ARG A 376 21.33 -5.41 -2.23
C ARG A 376 20.60 -5.82 -3.51
N PHE A 377 19.66 -6.74 -3.40
CA PHE A 377 18.70 -7.01 -4.47
C PHE A 377 17.78 -5.80 -4.60
N THR A 378 18.19 -4.82 -5.40
CA THR A 378 17.29 -3.80 -5.92
C THR A 378 16.58 -4.41 -7.13
N PRO A 379 15.28 -4.76 -7.05
CA PRO A 379 14.54 -5.14 -8.25
C PRO A 379 14.59 -4.00 -9.26
N ASP A 380 14.64 -4.34 -10.56
CA ASP A 380 14.58 -3.32 -11.61
C ASP A 380 13.30 -2.49 -11.47
N PRO A 381 13.38 -1.14 -11.51
CA PRO A 381 12.20 -0.30 -11.33
C PRO A 381 11.17 -0.57 -12.44
N PRO A 382 9.86 -0.60 -12.11
CA PRO A 382 8.83 -0.97 -13.07
C PRO A 382 8.88 -0.05 -14.30
N SER A 383 8.78 -0.65 -15.49
CA SER A 383 9.01 0.01 -16.79
C SER A 383 7.96 1.08 -17.20
N ARG A 384 7.10 1.49 -16.25
CA ARG A 384 6.09 2.54 -16.36
C ARG A 384 6.01 3.29 -15.03
N GLY A 385 6.67 4.45 -14.94
CA GLY A 385 6.65 5.26 -13.72
C GLY A 385 7.68 6.38 -13.66
N THR A 386 8.79 6.28 -14.40
CA THR A 386 9.74 7.40 -14.52
C THR A 386 9.08 8.59 -15.19
N TRP A 387 8.99 9.72 -14.48
CA TRP A 387 8.56 10.99 -15.05
C TRP A 387 9.41 11.30 -16.29
N ASN A 388 8.77 11.61 -17.42
CA ASN A 388 9.48 11.92 -18.65
C ASN A 388 10.20 13.27 -18.53
N VAL A 389 11.39 13.28 -17.92
CA VAL A 389 12.26 14.45 -17.72
C VAL A 389 12.36 15.35 -18.95
N PRO A 390 12.57 14.87 -20.19
CA PRO A 390 12.56 15.74 -21.38
C PRO A 390 11.22 16.45 -21.61
N VAL A 391 10.08 15.81 -21.32
CA VAL A 391 8.74 16.42 -21.41
C VAL A 391 8.54 17.43 -20.27
N THR A 392 8.88 17.09 -19.04
CA THR A 392 8.76 18.01 -17.88
C THR A 392 9.64 19.26 -18.07
N VAL A 393 10.87 19.11 -18.58
CA VAL A 393 11.77 20.21 -18.91
C VAL A 393 11.24 21.03 -20.10
N ALA A 394 10.68 20.40 -21.14
CA ALA A 394 10.07 21.10 -22.27
C ALA A 394 8.85 21.95 -21.83
N VAL A 395 7.98 21.40 -20.98
CA VAL A 395 6.82 22.12 -20.43
C VAL A 395 7.30 23.29 -19.56
N ALA A 396 8.15 23.05 -18.56
CA ALA A 396 8.64 24.09 -17.65
C ALA A 396 9.41 25.20 -18.40
N GLY A 397 10.28 24.84 -19.35
CA GLY A 397 11.02 25.79 -20.19
C GLY A 397 10.09 26.60 -21.10
N GLY A 398 9.10 25.95 -21.70
CA GLY A 398 8.06 26.61 -22.50
C GLY A 398 7.25 27.62 -21.69
N SER A 399 6.79 27.24 -20.49
CA SER A 399 6.09 28.14 -19.56
C SER A 399 6.93 29.34 -19.17
N ALA A 400 8.21 29.15 -18.81
CA ALA A 400 9.11 30.23 -18.43
C ALA A 400 9.35 31.22 -19.59
N LEU A 401 9.52 30.71 -20.81
CA LEU A 401 9.68 31.53 -22.02
C LEU A 401 8.41 32.35 -22.31
N LEU A 402 7.22 31.74 -22.19
CA LEU A 402 5.94 32.43 -22.38
C LEU A 402 5.75 33.58 -21.38
N ILE A 403 6.02 33.33 -20.09
CA ILE A 403 5.97 34.35 -19.03
C ILE A 403 6.95 35.51 -19.36
N LEU A 404 8.18 35.20 -19.78
CA LEU A 404 9.18 36.21 -20.14
C LEU A 404 8.70 37.08 -21.32
N VAL A 405 8.12 36.47 -22.35
CA VAL A 405 7.54 37.20 -23.51
C VAL A 405 6.37 38.08 -23.09
N CYS A 406 5.46 37.59 -22.24
CA CYS A 406 4.35 38.39 -21.70
C CYS A 406 4.84 39.60 -20.88
N VAL A 407 5.85 39.42 -20.02
CA VAL A 407 6.43 40.51 -19.21
C VAL A 407 7.13 41.53 -20.10
N LEU A 408 7.94 41.10 -21.08
CA LEU A 408 8.58 42.00 -22.04
C LEU A 408 7.56 42.77 -22.88
N GLY A 409 6.53 42.08 -23.40
CA GLY A 409 5.42 42.69 -24.12
C GLY A 409 4.69 43.75 -23.30
N ALA A 410 4.36 43.46 -22.04
CA ALA A 410 3.75 44.41 -21.12
C ALA A 410 4.64 45.64 -20.86
N VAL A 411 5.96 45.47 -20.68
CA VAL A 411 6.92 46.57 -20.53
C VAL A 411 7.03 47.42 -21.79
N VAL A 412 7.06 46.80 -22.98
CA VAL A 412 7.09 47.50 -24.27
C VAL A 412 5.80 48.28 -24.51
N LEU A 413 4.62 47.67 -24.32
CA LEU A 413 3.32 48.33 -24.48
C LEU A 413 3.14 49.49 -23.48
N ARG A 414 3.56 49.32 -22.23
CA ARG A 414 3.52 50.37 -21.20
C ARG A 414 4.45 51.54 -21.54
N ARG A 415 5.66 51.27 -22.07
CA ARG A 415 6.59 52.31 -22.54
C ARG A 415 6.15 52.97 -23.85
N GLY A 416 5.49 52.24 -24.74
CA GLY A 416 4.90 52.77 -25.98
C GLY A 416 3.75 53.74 -25.70
N ARG A 417 2.79 53.33 -24.85
CA ARG A 417 1.70 54.20 -24.38
C ARG A 417 2.23 55.47 -23.69
N ALA A 418 3.24 55.34 -22.82
CA ALA A 418 3.91 56.47 -22.18
C ALA A 418 4.70 57.39 -23.14
N ARG A 419 4.94 56.96 -24.39
CA ARG A 419 5.57 57.74 -25.46
C ARG A 419 4.58 58.19 -26.55
N GLY A 420 3.27 58.04 -26.32
CA GLY A 420 2.23 58.48 -27.25
C GLY A 420 2.20 57.71 -28.58
N TRP A 421 2.68 56.46 -28.59
CA TRP A 421 2.76 55.64 -29.81
C TRP A 421 1.36 55.43 -30.42
N ARG A 422 1.13 55.99 -31.61
CA ARG A 422 -0.06 55.73 -32.42
C ARG A 422 0.24 54.56 -33.37
N PRO A 423 -0.63 53.54 -33.48
CA PRO A 423 -0.47 52.53 -34.51
C PRO A 423 -0.62 53.19 -35.90
N ALA A 424 0.11 52.68 -36.88
CA ALA A 424 -0.01 53.16 -38.26
C ALA A 424 -1.34 52.68 -38.86
N THR A 425 -2.37 53.51 -38.76
CA THR A 425 -3.62 53.34 -39.52
C THR A 425 -3.30 53.51 -41.00
N GLY A 426 -3.29 52.41 -41.76
CA GLY A 426 -3.13 52.46 -43.21
C GLY A 426 -4.20 53.36 -43.83
N GLN A 427 -3.81 54.23 -44.76
CA GLN A 427 -4.79 55.02 -45.50
C GLN A 427 -5.67 54.09 -46.34
N PRO A 428 -7.00 54.26 -46.34
CA PRO A 428 -7.85 53.55 -47.29
C PRO A 428 -7.49 53.99 -48.71
N ALA A 429 -7.29 53.03 -49.61
CA ALA A 429 -7.01 53.32 -51.00
C ALA A 429 -8.24 53.99 -51.65
N THR A 430 -8.05 55.19 -52.19
CA THR A 430 -9.09 55.89 -52.96
C THR A 430 -9.29 55.20 -54.31
N PRO A 431 -10.54 54.90 -54.73
CA PRO A 431 -10.80 54.31 -56.03
C PRO A 431 -10.52 55.32 -57.15
N GLY A 432 -9.58 54.99 -58.04
CA GLY A 432 -9.38 55.70 -59.31
C GLY A 432 -10.37 55.18 -60.35
N THR A 433 -11.21 56.06 -60.90
CA THR A 433 -12.21 55.71 -61.92
C THR A 433 -11.62 55.54 -63.31
N GLU A 434 -12.26 54.72 -64.14
CA GLU A 434 -12.03 54.65 -65.58
C GLU A 434 -12.22 56.02 -66.28
N GLY A 435 -11.56 56.21 -67.42
CA GLY A 435 -11.64 57.43 -68.22
C GLY A 435 -10.75 57.36 -69.45
N GLU A 436 -11.31 56.93 -70.58
CA GLU A 436 -10.57 56.82 -71.84
C GLU A 436 -10.17 58.17 -72.47
N ARG A 437 -9.15 58.09 -73.34
CA ARG A 437 -9.20 58.38 -74.79
C ARG A 437 -8.24 59.49 -75.27
N GLY A 438 -7.47 59.14 -76.32
CA GLY A 438 -6.48 59.96 -77.00
C GLY A 438 -5.85 59.14 -78.12
#